data_AF-A0A198FPP4-F1
#
_entry.id   AF-A0A198FPP4-F1
#
_cell.length_a   1.000
_cell.length_b   1.000
_cell.length_c   1.000
_cell.angle_alpha   90.00
_cell.angle_beta   90.00
_cell.angle_gamma   90.00
#
_symmetry.space_group_name_H-M   'P 1'
#
loop_
_entity.id
_entity.type
_entity.pdbx_description
1 polymer ?
#
loop_
_entity_poly.entity_id
_entity_poly.type
_entity_poly.pdbx_seq_one_letter_code
_entity_poly.pdbx_strand_id
1 'polypeptide(L)'
;MIEKRSCLLPLEVGCAACHYLVFKDKKESFFEICPVCGWQNDGTKGNEYSGCNHSSMNDYRQTEDFEKNCLANSTFYIKSP
;
A
#
# COMPACT_ATOMS: atom_id res chain seq x y z
N MET A 1 -9.89 -31.06 -4.54
CA MET A 1 -8.52 -30.52 -4.58
C MET A 1 -8.59 -29.13 -3.98
N ILE A 2 -8.13 -28.97 -2.75
CA ILE A 2 -8.14 -27.69 -2.06
C ILE A 2 -6.85 -26.99 -2.48
N GLU A 3 -6.93 -26.04 -3.41
CA GLU A 3 -5.83 -25.12 -3.69
C GLU A 3 -5.59 -24.31 -2.41
N LYS A 4 -4.60 -24.74 -1.63
CA LYS A 4 -4.01 -23.91 -0.60
C LYS A 4 -3.32 -22.75 -1.32
N ARG A 5 -4.04 -21.66 -1.58
CA ARG A 5 -3.43 -20.37 -1.91
C ARG A 5 -2.48 -20.04 -0.78
N SER A 6 -1.19 -20.22 -0.98
CA SER A 6 -0.19 -19.98 0.05
C SER A 6 -0.18 -18.49 0.35
N CYS A 7 -0.68 -18.13 1.53
CA CYS A 7 -0.57 -16.79 2.13
C CYS A 7 0.88 -16.42 2.51
N LEU A 8 1.91 -16.95 1.82
CA LEU A 8 3.32 -16.91 2.25
C LEU A 8 4.29 -16.73 1.08
N LEU A 9 3.93 -15.99 0.03
CA LEU A 9 4.98 -15.37 -0.76
C LEU A 9 5.53 -14.19 0.05
N PRO A 10 6.86 -14.07 0.24
CA PRO A 10 7.41 -12.96 1.00
C PRO A 10 7.04 -11.66 0.28
N LEU A 11 6.38 -10.76 1.00
CA LEU A 11 6.10 -9.42 0.53
C LEU A 11 7.39 -8.61 0.73
N GLU A 12 7.94 -8.10 -0.36
CA GLU A 12 9.26 -7.44 -0.37
C GLU A 12 9.17 -5.97 -0.76
N VAL A 13 8.03 -5.54 -1.29
CA VAL A 13 7.84 -4.17 -1.78
C VAL A 13 6.87 -3.41 -0.87
N GLY A 14 7.39 -2.32 -0.33
CA GLY A 14 6.64 -1.39 0.50
C GLY A 14 5.71 -0.49 -0.30
N CYS A 15 4.51 -0.24 0.22
CA CYS A 15 3.66 0.84 -0.28
C CYS A 15 4.37 2.19 -0.10
N ALA A 16 4.38 3.02 -1.14
CA ALA A 16 4.99 4.35 -1.06
C ALA A 16 4.30 5.28 -0.06
N ALA A 17 3.01 5.08 0.23
CA ALA A 17 2.25 5.91 1.17
C ALA A 17 2.45 5.49 2.64
N CYS A 18 2.22 4.21 2.97
CA CYS A 18 2.22 3.75 4.38
C CYS A 18 3.47 2.94 4.78
N HIS A 19 4.34 2.61 3.83
CA HIS A 19 5.58 1.86 4.01
C HIS A 19 5.43 0.42 4.52
N TYR A 20 4.22 -0.14 4.55
CA TYR A 20 4.04 -1.58 4.81
C TYR A 20 4.44 -2.41 3.59
N LEU A 21 5.12 -3.53 3.83
CA LEU A 21 5.45 -4.54 2.83
C LEU A 21 4.16 -5.26 2.41
N VAL A 22 3.68 -4.96 1.20
CA VAL A 22 2.35 -5.39 0.73
C VAL A 22 2.36 -6.04 -0.65
N PHE A 23 3.46 -5.94 -1.39
CA PHE A 23 3.58 -6.51 -2.74
C PHE A 23 4.79 -7.42 -2.86
N LYS A 24 4.71 -8.38 -3.78
CA LYS A 24 5.77 -9.37 -4.05
C LYS A 24 6.96 -8.75 -4.77
N ASP A 25 6.71 -8.02 -5.86
CA ASP A 25 7.75 -7.34 -6.62
C ASP A 25 7.29 -5.99 -7.18
N LYS A 26 8.25 -5.18 -7.66
CA LYS A 26 8.01 -3.79 -8.07
C LYS A 26 7.24 -3.66 -9.37
N LYS A 27 7.28 -4.68 -10.23
CA LYS A 27 6.61 -4.64 -11.54
C LYS A 27 5.14 -4.96 -11.37
N GLU A 28 4.84 -5.98 -10.58
CA GLU A 28 3.46 -6.37 -10.24
C GLU A 28 2.79 -5.35 -9.31
N SER A 29 3.55 -4.58 -8.52
CA SER A 29 2.96 -3.56 -7.65
C SER A 29 2.49 -2.30 -8.36
N PHE A 30 2.81 -2.11 -9.64
CA PHE A 30 2.40 -0.93 -10.39
C PHE A 30 0.91 -1.04 -10.77
N PHE A 31 0.14 0.02 -10.56
CA PHE A 31 -1.31 0.10 -10.61
C PHE A 31 -2.09 -0.62 -9.50
N GLU A 32 -1.42 -1.36 -8.62
CA GLU A 32 -2.08 -2.04 -7.50
C GLU A 32 -2.47 -1.08 -6.37
N ILE A 33 -3.56 -1.44 -5.68
CA ILE A 33 -4.07 -0.71 -4.52
C ILE A 33 -3.46 -1.33 -3.26
N CYS A 34 -2.86 -0.49 -2.41
CA CYS A 34 -2.33 -0.95 -1.13
C CYS A 34 -3.45 -1.48 -0.23
N PRO A 35 -3.41 -2.75 0.22
CA PRO A 35 -4.44 -3.31 1.10
C PRO A 35 -4.42 -2.73 2.52
N VAL A 36 -3.35 -2.01 2.90
CA VAL A 36 -3.19 -1.43 4.23
C VAL A 36 -3.79 -0.04 4.33
N CYS A 37 -3.44 0.87 3.42
CA CYS A 37 -3.91 2.24 3.49
C CYS A 37 -5.01 2.55 2.47
N GLY A 38 -4.98 1.92 1.29
CA GLY A 38 -5.87 2.20 0.17
C GLY A 38 -5.25 3.05 -0.94
N TRP A 39 -3.98 3.48 -0.81
CA TRP A 39 -3.28 4.22 -1.89
C TRP A 39 -3.02 3.33 -3.11
N GLN A 40 -3.43 3.77 -4.29
CA GLN A 40 -3.08 3.14 -5.56
C GLN A 40 -1.70 3.60 -6.04
N ASN A 41 -0.84 2.64 -6.38
CA ASN A 41 0.48 2.92 -6.90
C ASN A 41 0.42 3.27 -8.40
N ASP A 42 0.27 4.55 -8.72
CA ASP A 42 0.31 5.08 -10.09
C ASP A 42 1.68 5.71 -10.45
N GLY A 43 2.68 5.56 -9.59
CA GLY A 43 4.02 6.12 -9.76
C GLY A 43 4.22 7.55 -9.24
N THR A 44 3.15 8.25 -8.84
CA THR A 44 3.25 9.61 -8.26
C THR A 44 3.82 9.58 -6.84
N LYS A 45 4.51 10.67 -6.46
CA LYS A 45 5.20 10.75 -5.16
C LYS A 45 5.06 12.12 -4.49
N GLY A 46 5.07 12.11 -3.15
CA GLY A 46 5.13 13.33 -2.33
C GLY A 46 3.97 14.28 -2.62
N ASN A 47 4.28 15.46 -3.17
CA ASN A 47 3.30 16.50 -3.51
C ASN A 47 2.77 16.42 -4.96
N GLU A 48 3.24 15.46 -5.77
CA GLU A 48 2.69 15.26 -7.11
C GLU A 48 1.22 14.81 -7.00
N TYR A 49 0.35 15.44 -7.78
CA TYR A 49 -1.07 15.08 -7.79
C TYR A 49 -1.29 13.74 -8.50
N SER A 50 -1.90 12.80 -7.81
CA SER A 50 -2.32 11.52 -8.37
C SER A 50 -3.73 11.63 -8.95
N GLY A 51 -3.86 11.31 -10.24
CA GLY A 51 -5.17 11.22 -10.89
C GLY A 51 -6.02 10.07 -10.33
N CYS A 52 -5.39 8.92 -10.03
CA CYS A 52 -6.08 7.74 -9.50
C CYS A 52 -6.54 7.92 -8.05
N ASN A 53 -5.73 8.59 -7.22
CA ASN A 53 -6.05 8.80 -5.80
C ASN A 53 -6.79 10.12 -5.55
N HIS A 54 -6.96 10.97 -6.58
CA HIS A 54 -7.56 12.30 -6.50
C HIS A 54 -6.91 13.23 -5.45
N SER A 55 -5.65 13.00 -5.11
CA SER A 55 -4.92 13.71 -4.05
C SER A 55 -3.42 13.62 -4.27
N SER A 56 -2.64 14.46 -3.59
CA SER A 56 -1.21 14.19 -3.42
C SER A 56 -0.98 13.16 -2.32
N MET A 57 0.15 12.46 -2.35
CA MET A 57 0.47 11.47 -1.31
C MET A 57 0.60 12.12 0.07
N ASN A 58 1.17 13.32 0.13
CA ASN A 58 1.32 14.06 1.37
C ASN A 58 -0.02 14.50 1.95
N ASP A 59 -0.95 14.98 1.13
CA ASP A 59 -2.30 15.36 1.59
C ASP A 59 -3.07 14.12 2.05
N TYR A 60 -3.00 13.03 1.28
CA TYR A 60 -3.65 11.77 1.62
C TYR A 60 -3.20 11.21 2.99
N ARG A 61 -1.91 11.31 3.32
CA ARG A 61 -1.38 10.87 4.62
C ARG A 61 -1.94 11.66 5.82
N GLN A 62 -2.54 12.83 5.59
CA GLN A 62 -3.17 13.65 6.64
C GLN A 62 -4.66 13.33 6.84
N THR A 63 -5.23 12.40 6.06
CA THR A 63 -6.65 12.05 6.17
C THR A 63 -6.91 11.08 7.33
N GLU A 64 -8.11 11.17 7.92
CA GLU A 64 -8.53 10.22 8.95
C GLU A 64 -8.60 8.78 8.44
N ASP A 65 -8.96 8.59 7.16
CA ASP A 65 -9.07 7.26 6.55
C ASP A 65 -7.70 6.58 6.46
N PHE A 66 -6.66 7.33 6.11
CA PHE A 66 -5.29 6.83 6.11
C PHE A 66 -4.89 6.32 7.50
N GLU A 67 -5.14 7.11 8.55
CA GLU A 67 -4.81 6.75 9.93
C GLU A 67 -5.59 5.52 10.39
N LYS A 68 -6.92 5.51 10.22
CA LYS A 68 -7.80 4.40 10.60
C LYS A 68 -7.40 3.10 9.90
N ASN A 69 -7.13 3.15 8.60
CA ASN A 69 -6.75 1.98 7.82
C ASN A 69 -5.37 1.45 8.24
N CYS A 70 -4.39 2.34 8.47
CA CYS A 70 -3.07 1.92 8.95
C CYS A 70 -3.12 1.30 10.36
N LEU A 71 -3.96 1.82 11.25
CA LEU A 71 -4.14 1.29 12.59
C LEU A 71 -4.79 -0.10 12.55
N ALA A 72 -5.89 -0.24 11.80
CA ALA A 72 -6.64 -1.49 11.67
C ALA A 72 -5.79 -2.64 11.08
N ASN A 73 -4.83 -2.30 10.20
CA ASN A 73 -4.01 -3.29 9.51
C ASN A 73 -2.60 -3.48 10.10
N SER A 74 -2.24 -2.73 11.16
CA SER A 74 -0.89 -2.71 11.73
C SER A 74 -0.39 -4.06 12.28
N THR A 75 -1.32 -4.96 12.62
CA THR A 75 -0.99 -6.30 13.15
C THR A 75 -0.83 -7.37 12.08
N PHE A 76 -1.25 -7.11 10.85
CA PHE A 76 -1.22 -8.09 9.74
C PHE A 76 -0.03 -7.90 8.82
N TYR A 77 0.56 -6.70 8.79
CA TYR A 77 1.63 -6.34 7.87
C TYR A 77 2.84 -5.80 8.62
N ILE A 78 4.02 -5.99 8.03
CA ILE A 78 5.29 -5.51 8.57
C ILE A 78 5.66 -4.23 7.83
N LYS A 79 6.13 -3.20 8.55
CA LYS A 79 6.70 -2.01 7.92
C LYS A 79 8.07 -2.33 7.33
N SER A 80 8.34 -1.78 6.15
CA SER A 80 9.70 -1.67 5.64
C SER A 80 10.58 -0.99 6.69
N PRO A 81 11.83 -1.44 6.88
CA PRO A 81 12.84 -0.70 7.64
C PRO A 81 12.97 0.75 7.16
#